data_AF-U3TWG7-F1
#
_entry.id   AF-U3TWG7-F1
#
_cell.length_a   1.000
_cell.length_b   1.000
_cell.length_c   1.000
_cell.angle_alpha   90.00
_cell.angle_beta   90.00
_cell.angle_gamma   90.00
#
_symmetry.space_group_name_H-M   'P 1'
#
loop_
_entity.id
_entity.type
_entity.pdbx_description
1 polymer ?
#
loop_
_entity_poly.entity_id
_entity_poly.type
_entity_poly.pdbx_seq_one_letter_code
_entity_poly.pdbx_strand_id
1 'polypeptide(L)' 'MIVGDNLRTDILAGFQAGLETILVLSGVSTLSDIDAMPFRPDWIYPSVADIDLF' A
#
# COMPACT_ATOMS: atom_id res chain seq x y z
N MET A 1 -1.34 -10.98 3.70
CA MET A 1 -1.07 -9.93 2.72
C MET A 1 -2.33 -9.09 2.52
N ILE A 2 -2.21 -7.77 2.46
CA ILE A 2 -3.27 -6.80 2.16
C ILE A 2 -2.85 -6.01 0.93
N VAL A 3 -3.79 -5.83 0.00
CA VAL A 3 -3.63 -4.95 -1.17
C VAL A 3 -4.66 -3.84 -1.04
N GLY A 4 -4.24 -2.59 -1.19
CA GLY A 4 -5.13 -1.44 -1.09
C GLY A 4 -4.57 -0.19 -1.74
N ASP A 5 -5.39 0.84 -1.85
CA ASP A 5 -5.04 2.11 -2.48
C ASP A 5 -5.00 3.27 -1.45
N ASN A 6 -5.41 3.01 -0.21
CA ASN A 6 -5.42 4.01 0.86
C ASN A 6 -4.44 3.68 2.00
N LEU A 7 -3.42 4.53 2.16
CA LEU A 7 -2.42 4.41 3.21
C LEU A 7 -3.03 4.41 4.63
N ARG A 8 -4.04 5.23 4.87
CA ARG A 8 -4.60 5.44 6.23
C ARG A 8 -5.55 4.34 6.66
N THR A 9 -6.11 3.59 5.73
CA THR A 9 -7.05 2.51 6.03
C THR A 9 -6.41 1.16 5.76
N ASP A 10 -6.08 0.86 4.51
CA ASP A 10 -5.75 -0.49 4.08
C ASP A 10 -4.33 -0.86 4.53
N ILE A 11 -3.37 0.03 4.24
CA ILE A 11 -1.97 -0.18 4.60
C ILE A 11 -1.78 -0.09 6.12
N LEU A 12 -2.44 0.86 6.78
CA LEU A 12 -2.41 0.96 8.24
C LEU A 12 -3.00 -0.31 8.91
N ALA A 13 -4.12 -0.82 8.41
CA ALA A 13 -4.73 -2.04 8.95
C ALA A 13 -3.83 -3.25 8.74
N GLY A 14 -3.24 -3.40 7.55
CA GLY A 14 -2.29 -4.48 7.26
C GLY A 14 -1.06 -4.42 8.16
N PHE A 15 -0.48 -3.23 8.33
CA PHE A 15 0.65 -2.98 9.21
C PHE A 15 0.32 -3.34 10.68
N GLN A 16 -0.84 -2.90 11.19
CA GLN A 16 -1.27 -3.21 12.55
C GLN A 16 -1.55 -4.71 12.77
N ALA A 17 -2.00 -5.41 11.72
CA ALA A 17 -2.23 -6.84 11.75
C ALA A 17 -0.96 -7.69 11.54
N GLY A 18 0.20 -7.06 11.30
CA GLY A 18 1.44 -7.75 10.97
C GLY A 18 1.39 -8.50 9.64
N LEU A 19 0.54 -8.03 8.72
CA LEU A 19 0.41 -8.57 7.37
C LEU A 19 1.29 -7.77 6.42
N GLU A 20 1.87 -8.47 5.43
CA GLU A 20 2.51 -7.82 4.29
C GLU A 20 1.52 -6.94 3.53
N THR A 21 1.95 -5.77 3.08
CA THR A 21 1.12 -4.70 2.52
C THR A 21 1.58 -4.28 1.13
N ILE A 22 0.63 -4.14 0.23
CA ILE A 22 0.84 -3.65 -1.14
C ILE A 22 -0.03 -2.42 -1.34
N LEU A 23 0.60 -1.30 -1.65
CA LEU A 23 -0.08 -0.08 -2.07
C LEU A 23 -0.15 -0.02 -3.59
N VAL A 24 -1.36 0.16 -4.13
CA VAL A 24 -1.56 0.49 -5.55
C VAL A 24 -1.85 1.97 -5.74
N LEU A 25 -1.19 2.59 -6.72
CA LEU A 25 -1.30 4.03 -6.99
C LEU A 25 -2.44 4.39 -7.95
N SER A 26 -3.26 3.40 -8.34
CA SER A 26 -4.42 3.59 -9.23
C SER A 26 -5.64 4.18 -8.52
N GLY A 27 -5.58 4.36 -7.20
CA GLY A 27 -6.70 4.84 -6.38
C GLY A 27 -6.37 6.13 -5.62
N VAL A 28 -6.58 6.13 -4.30
CA VAL A 28 -6.59 7.34 -3.46
C VAL A 28 -5.19 7.88 -3.15
N SER A 29 -4.26 7.03 -2.71
CA SER A 29 -2.96 7.50 -2.23
C SER A 29 -1.96 7.66 -3.37
N THR A 30 -1.11 8.68 -3.23
CA THR A 30 -0.03 9.00 -4.15
C THR A 30 1.33 8.71 -3.51
N LEU A 31 2.40 8.73 -4.33
CA LEU A 31 3.76 8.58 -3.81
C LEU A 31 4.11 9.66 -2.78
N SER A 32 3.64 10.90 -2.95
CA SER A 32 3.89 11.99 -2.00
C SER A 32 3.25 11.76 -0.64
N ASP A 33 2.12 11.04 -0.58
CA ASP A 33 1.46 10.72 0.69
C ASP A 33 2.28 9.74 1.53
N ILE A 34 3.08 8.89 0.87
CA ILE A 34 3.97 7.95 1.53
C ILE A 34 5.00 8.71 2.37
N ASP A 35 5.59 9.78 1.83
CA ASP A 35 6.59 10.59 2.55
C ASP A 35 6.04 11.24 3.82
N ALA A 36 4.74 11.51 3.88
CA ALA A 36 4.07 12.08 5.04
C ALA A 36 3.69 11.04 6.12
N MET A 37 3.84 9.73 5.85
CA MET A 37 3.47 8.67 6.80
C MET A 37 4.67 8.20 7.64
N PRO A 38 4.45 7.81 8.90
CA PRO A 38 5.49 7.21 9.74
C PRO A 38 5.68 5.70 9.48
N PHE A 39 4.91 5.14 8.55
CA PHE A 39 5.01 3.75 8.09
C PHE A 39 5.11 3.72 6.55
N ARG A 40 5.49 2.57 6.01
CA ARG A 40 5.64 2.33 4.58
C ARG A 40 4.95 1.01 4.22
N PRO A 41 4.28 0.93 3.06
CA PRO A 41 3.88 -0.36 2.50
C PRO A 41 5.12 -1.17 2.13
N ASP A 42 5.01 -2.51 2.13
CA ASP A 42 6.11 -3.40 1.74
C ASP A 42 6.37 -3.31 0.22
N TRP A 43 5.30 -3.14 -0.56
CA TRP A 43 5.36 -3.02 -2.01
C TRP A 43 4.49 -1.88 -2.53
N ILE A 44 4.90 -1.27 -3.65
CA ILE A 44 4.18 -0.20 -4.33
C ILE A 44 4.09 -0.54 -5.82
N TYR A 45 2.87 -0.57 -6.36
CA TYR A 45 2.63 -0.81 -7.79
C TYR A 45 1.72 0.27 -8.40
N PRO A 46 1.84 0.57 -9.70
CA PRO A 46 0.92 1.50 -10.37
C PRO A 46 -0.54 1.04 -10.31
N SER A 47 -0.79 -0.25 -10.52
CA SER A 47 -2.12 -0.86 -10.41
C SER A 47 -2.03 -2.32 -9.94
N VAL A 48 -3.18 -2.92 -9.63
CA VAL A 48 -3.27 -4.35 -9.28
C VAL A 48 -2.82 -5.26 -10.44
N ALA A 49 -3.00 -4.82 -11.69
CA ALA A 49 -2.60 -5.61 -12.86
C ALA A 49 -1.08 -5.69 -13.04
N ASP A 50 -0.32 -4.80 -12.39
CA ASP A 50 1.13 -4.72 -12.49
C ASP A 50 1.85 -5.49 -11.37
N ILE A 51 1.09 -6.15 -10.47
CA ILE A 51 1.66 -6.94 -9.39
C ILE A 51 2.30 -8.21 -10.00
N ASP A 52 3.62 -8.30 -9.90
CA ASP A 52 4.45 -9.41 -10.39
C ASP A 52 5.02 -10.28 -9.25
N LEU A 53 4.39 -10.19 -8.07
CA LEU A 53 4.61 -11.14 -7.00
C LEU A 53 3.99 -12.48 -7.43
N PHE A 54 4.87 -13.42 -7.80
CA PHE A 54 4.66 -14.84 -8.20
C PHE A 54 4.51 -15.13 -9.69
#